data_AF-A0A940QQ51-F1
#
_entry.id   AF-A0A940QQ51-F1
#
_cell.length_a   1.000
_cell.length_b   1.000
_cell.length_c   1.000
_cell.angle_alpha   90.00
_cell.angle_beta   90.00
_cell.angle_gamma   90.00
#
_symmetry.space_group_name_H-M   'P 1'
#
loop_
_entity.id
_entity.type
_entity.pdbx_description
1 polymer ?
#
loop_
_entity_poly.entity_id
_entity_poly.type
_entity_poly.pdbx_seq_one_letter_code
_entity_poly.pdbx_strand_id
1 'polypeptide(L)'
;MTDNNIQQLIDSGSSVVKLPAGEFRGPFYADRPCTIEGNGTTLWNSDNNVFVIDSPDVKLKDLRIEMIDPAEDRFSVCSHYPFEAENVEIIGLTAGAGDEDTVPDVQKQIKLGSFRAETENTFVFEIYSPGDATVETDMKDISVFPVSLVKGINRITIKTAALPSGTFIYGDLLIKSFFTRRFYIQGMASDGTENAVDKLIFQIDQNDVDLLKDAPQKNAELIKNVKRPSPPPQAPQEKAPSAGVQREVSRNNTPQPKTGIHS
;
A
#
# COMPACT_ATOMS: atom_id res chain seq x y z
N MET A 1 3.28 -21.85 -5.94
CA MET A 1 2.42 -20.88 -5.25
C MET A 1 1.50 -20.34 -6.32
N THR A 2 0.21 -20.61 -6.23
CA THR A 2 -0.76 -20.13 -7.21
C THR A 2 -0.76 -18.62 -7.21
N ASP A 3 -0.51 -18.01 -8.38
CA ASP A 3 -0.79 -16.60 -8.65
C ASP A 3 -2.28 -16.36 -8.39
N ASN A 4 -2.65 -16.12 -7.14
CA ASN A 4 -3.96 -15.60 -6.79
C ASN A 4 -3.99 -14.20 -7.37
N ASN A 5 -4.61 -14.07 -8.55
CA ASN A 5 -4.74 -12.82 -9.24
C ASN A 5 -5.63 -11.89 -8.39
N ILE A 6 -5.00 -11.09 -7.53
CA ILE A 6 -5.66 -10.16 -6.60
C ILE A 6 -6.68 -9.29 -7.33
N GLN A 7 -6.38 -8.87 -8.57
CA GLN A 7 -7.33 -8.12 -9.38
C GLN A 7 -8.60 -8.92 -9.67
N GLN A 8 -8.51 -10.23 -9.97
CA GLN A 8 -9.70 -11.07 -10.18
C GLN A 8 -10.56 -11.18 -8.92
N LEU A 9 -9.95 -11.18 -7.73
CA LEU A 9 -10.71 -11.14 -6.47
C LEU A 9 -11.46 -9.82 -6.32
N ILE A 10 -10.81 -8.70 -6.63
CA ILE A 10 -11.43 -7.38 -6.65
C ILE A 10 -12.56 -7.32 -7.68
N ASP A 11 -12.41 -7.97 -8.83
CA ASP A 11 -13.40 -8.02 -9.91
C ASP A 11 -14.60 -8.93 -9.62
N SER A 12 -14.52 -9.81 -8.61
CA SER A 12 -15.43 -10.96 -8.42
C SER A 12 -16.93 -10.67 -8.25
N GLY A 13 -17.36 -9.42 -8.16
CA GLY A 13 -18.76 -9.04 -7.95
C GLY A 13 -19.14 -8.81 -6.48
N SER A 14 -18.35 -9.29 -5.51
CA SER A 14 -18.65 -9.16 -4.07
C SER A 14 -18.62 -7.70 -3.58
N SER A 15 -19.53 -7.34 -2.67
CA SER A 15 -19.54 -6.03 -1.99
C SER A 15 -18.41 -5.90 -0.96
N VAL A 16 -17.96 -7.03 -0.41
CA VAL A 16 -16.76 -7.13 0.44
C VAL A 16 -15.80 -8.11 -0.22
N VAL A 17 -14.58 -7.65 -0.49
CA VAL A 17 -13.50 -8.43 -1.10
C VAL A 17 -12.43 -8.64 -0.03
N LYS A 18 -12.26 -9.88 0.41
CA LYS A 18 -11.21 -10.26 1.37
C LYS A 18 -9.96 -10.68 0.63
N LEU A 19 -8.86 -9.98 0.85
CA LEU A 19 -7.58 -10.31 0.26
C LEU A 19 -6.83 -11.33 1.13
N PRO A 20 -6.09 -12.28 0.52
CA PRO A 20 -5.23 -13.18 1.27
C PRO A 20 -4.05 -12.43 1.89
N ALA A 21 -3.52 -12.98 2.98
CA ALA A 21 -2.25 -12.52 3.55
C ALA A 21 -1.11 -12.71 2.53
N GLY A 22 -0.14 -11.79 2.53
CA GLY A 22 1.03 -11.83 1.66
C GLY A 22 1.28 -10.52 0.92
N GLU A 23 2.27 -10.54 0.03
CA GLU A 23 2.71 -9.37 -0.73
C GLU A 23 2.37 -9.55 -2.20
N PHE A 24 1.74 -8.54 -2.80
CA PHE A 24 1.23 -8.61 -4.16
C PHE A 24 1.59 -7.37 -4.96
N ARG A 25 2.24 -7.58 -6.10
CA ARG A 25 2.63 -6.50 -7.01
C ARG A 25 1.43 -6.04 -7.85
N GLY A 26 1.16 -4.74 -7.83
CA GLY A 26 0.11 -4.07 -8.60
C GLY A 26 0.51 -3.74 -10.05
N PRO A 27 -0.25 -2.85 -10.72
CA PRO A 27 -1.34 -2.02 -10.19
C PRO A 27 -2.64 -2.80 -9.92
N PHE A 28 -3.44 -2.31 -8.98
CA PHE A 28 -4.79 -2.81 -8.67
C PHE A 28 -5.85 -1.71 -8.83
N TYR A 29 -7.07 -2.11 -9.19
CA TYR A 29 -8.16 -1.20 -9.54
C TYR A 29 -9.46 -1.59 -8.81
N ALA A 30 -10.11 -0.61 -8.19
CA ALA A 30 -11.48 -0.70 -7.72
C ALA A 30 -12.39 0.16 -8.63
N ASP A 31 -13.01 -0.47 -9.62
CA ASP A 31 -13.88 0.17 -10.63
C ASP A 31 -15.39 0.02 -10.30
N ARG A 32 -15.69 -0.49 -9.11
CA ARG A 32 -17.05 -0.71 -8.58
C ARG A 32 -17.10 -0.44 -7.07
N PRO A 33 -18.26 -0.04 -6.50
CA PRO A 33 -18.41 0.13 -5.07
C PRO A 33 -18.11 -1.17 -4.31
N CYS A 34 -17.16 -1.15 -3.39
CA CYS A 34 -16.79 -2.31 -2.57
C CYS A 34 -16.00 -1.92 -1.31
N THR A 35 -16.00 -2.81 -0.32
CA THR A 35 -15.02 -2.81 0.76
C THR A 35 -13.91 -3.81 0.44
N ILE A 36 -12.67 -3.39 0.53
CA ILE A 36 -11.48 -4.24 0.33
C ILE A 36 -10.82 -4.40 1.69
N GLU A 37 -10.87 -5.63 2.20
CA GLU A 37 -10.33 -5.99 3.52
C GLU A 37 -9.04 -6.78 3.33
N GLY A 38 -7.93 -6.21 3.79
CA GLY A 38 -6.68 -6.90 3.96
C GLY A 38 -6.65 -7.71 5.25
N ASN A 39 -5.75 -8.68 5.32
CA ASN A 39 -5.48 -9.43 6.54
C ASN A 39 -4.00 -9.82 6.56
N GLY A 40 -3.13 -8.83 6.83
CA GLY A 40 -1.69 -8.97 6.58
C GLY A 40 -1.35 -8.94 5.09
N THR A 41 -2.10 -8.15 4.32
CA THR A 41 -1.91 -7.97 2.89
C THR A 41 -1.12 -6.70 2.61
N THR A 42 -0.02 -6.83 1.87
CA THR A 42 0.74 -5.72 1.32
C THR A 42 0.53 -5.66 -0.19
N LEU A 43 0.00 -4.55 -0.68
CA LEU A 43 -0.05 -4.23 -2.10
C LEU A 43 1.11 -3.30 -2.40
N TRP A 44 1.91 -3.60 -3.42
CA TRP A 44 3.07 -2.77 -3.72
C TRP A 44 3.29 -2.57 -5.20
N ASN A 45 4.00 -1.51 -5.56
CA ASN A 45 4.47 -1.29 -6.92
C ASN A 45 5.70 -0.37 -6.95
N SER A 46 6.40 -0.32 -8.08
CA SER A 46 7.59 0.52 -8.25
C SER A 46 7.63 1.34 -9.54
N ASP A 47 6.81 0.99 -10.53
CA ASP A 47 6.82 1.63 -11.86
C ASP A 47 5.45 2.22 -12.25
N ASN A 48 4.41 1.90 -11.50
CA ASN A 48 3.04 2.36 -11.72
C ASN A 48 2.36 2.64 -10.36
N ASN A 49 1.21 3.31 -10.39
CA ASN A 49 0.37 3.49 -9.20
C ASN A 49 0.07 2.12 -8.57
N VAL A 50 -0.03 2.06 -7.24
CA VAL A 50 -0.26 0.77 -6.56
C VAL A 50 -1.74 0.44 -6.59
N PHE A 51 -2.57 1.36 -6.09
CA PHE A 51 -4.00 1.15 -5.94
C PHE A 51 -4.79 2.33 -6.53
N VAL A 52 -5.68 2.04 -7.47
CA VAL A 52 -6.51 3.05 -8.17
C VAL A 52 -7.98 2.82 -7.84
N ILE A 53 -8.63 3.85 -7.30
CA ILE A 53 -10.06 3.88 -6.99
C ILE A 53 -10.77 4.70 -8.07
N ASP A 54 -11.56 4.00 -8.89
CA ASP A 54 -12.36 4.58 -9.99
C ASP A 54 -13.85 4.28 -9.79
N SER A 55 -14.30 4.29 -8.53
CA SER A 55 -15.70 4.12 -8.16
C SER A 55 -16.04 4.85 -6.85
N PRO A 56 -17.27 5.38 -6.70
CA PRO A 56 -17.74 5.88 -5.41
C PRO A 56 -17.92 4.74 -4.40
N ASP A 57 -18.04 5.10 -3.12
CA ASP A 57 -18.36 4.20 -2.00
C ASP A 57 -17.36 3.05 -1.80
N VAL A 58 -16.09 3.26 -2.19
CA VAL A 58 -15.00 2.32 -1.90
C VAL A 58 -14.50 2.52 -0.47
N LYS A 59 -14.24 1.40 0.21
CA LYS A 59 -13.65 1.37 1.55
C LYS A 59 -12.41 0.48 1.56
N LEU A 60 -11.31 0.97 2.09
CA LEU A 60 -10.07 0.22 2.28
C LEU A 60 -9.91 -0.11 3.77
N LYS A 61 -9.64 -1.37 4.11
CA LYS A 61 -9.49 -1.80 5.51
C LYS A 61 -8.31 -2.74 5.70
N ASP A 62 -7.53 -2.56 6.77
CA ASP A 62 -6.50 -3.51 7.22
C ASP A 62 -5.46 -3.88 6.14
N LEU A 63 -5.02 -2.87 5.38
CA LEU A 63 -4.10 -3.00 4.24
C LEU A 63 -2.80 -2.26 4.49
N ARG A 64 -1.74 -2.75 3.85
CA ARG A 64 -0.51 -1.98 3.62
C ARG A 64 -0.35 -1.71 2.13
N ILE A 65 -0.10 -0.47 1.76
CA ILE A 65 0.02 -0.05 0.36
C ILE A 65 1.35 0.70 0.17
N GLU A 66 2.24 0.14 -0.64
CA GLU A 66 3.63 0.63 -0.75
C GLU A 66 4.01 1.02 -2.17
N MET A 67 4.41 2.28 -2.33
CA MET A 67 5.19 2.71 -3.48
C MET A 67 6.68 2.57 -3.16
N ILE A 68 7.37 1.73 -3.93
CA ILE A 68 8.80 1.49 -3.84
C ILE A 68 9.49 2.31 -4.94
N ASP A 69 10.51 3.09 -4.60
CA ASP A 69 11.28 3.91 -5.57
C ASP A 69 10.38 4.79 -6.47
N PRO A 70 9.52 5.67 -5.90
CA PRO A 70 8.55 6.45 -6.67
C PRO A 70 9.20 7.35 -7.72
N ALA A 71 8.64 7.33 -8.94
CA ALA A 71 8.73 8.47 -9.84
C ALA A 71 7.78 9.59 -9.38
N GLU A 72 8.05 10.84 -9.78
CA GLU A 72 7.32 12.04 -9.31
C GLU A 72 5.79 12.02 -9.57
N ASP A 73 5.32 11.17 -10.50
CA ASP A 73 3.94 11.06 -10.94
C ASP A 73 3.31 9.69 -10.59
N ARG A 74 3.80 9.05 -9.53
CA ARG A 74 3.34 7.74 -9.05
C ARG A 74 2.91 7.81 -7.59
N PHE A 75 1.75 7.21 -7.31
CA PHE A 75 1.10 7.27 -6.01
C PHE A 75 0.81 5.88 -5.45
N SER A 76 0.91 5.76 -4.12
CA SER A 76 0.47 4.57 -3.40
C SER A 76 -1.03 4.37 -3.57
N VAL A 77 -1.82 5.44 -3.39
CA VAL A 77 -3.26 5.46 -3.63
C VAL A 77 -3.62 6.61 -4.57
N CYS A 78 -4.31 6.28 -5.66
CA CYS A 78 -4.98 7.23 -6.55
C CYS A 78 -6.49 7.06 -6.40
N SER A 79 -7.24 8.15 -6.28
CA SER A 79 -8.70 8.07 -6.28
C SER A 79 -9.36 9.18 -7.08
N HIS A 80 -10.34 8.81 -7.91
CA HIS A 80 -11.23 9.78 -8.57
C HIS A 80 -12.45 10.16 -7.73
N TYR A 81 -12.70 9.44 -6.64
CA TYR A 81 -13.87 9.62 -5.78
C TYR A 81 -13.45 9.68 -4.31
N PRO A 82 -14.24 10.36 -3.44
CA PRO A 82 -14.07 10.19 -2.00
C PRO A 82 -14.18 8.71 -1.61
N PHE A 83 -13.35 8.28 -0.66
CA PHE A 83 -13.32 6.91 -0.16
C PHE A 83 -13.06 6.90 1.34
N GLU A 84 -13.27 5.76 1.98
CA GLU A 84 -12.97 5.56 3.39
C GLU A 84 -11.74 4.67 3.55
N ALA A 85 -10.93 4.96 4.58
CA ALA A 85 -9.80 4.13 4.99
C ALA A 85 -9.91 3.82 6.48
N GLU A 86 -9.68 2.56 6.85
CA GLU A 86 -9.62 2.10 8.23
C GLU A 86 -8.39 1.21 8.41
N ASN A 87 -7.47 1.60 9.29
CA ASN A 87 -6.22 0.86 9.52
C ASN A 87 -5.46 0.54 8.20
N VAL A 88 -5.27 1.56 7.36
CA VAL A 88 -4.50 1.45 6.12
C VAL A 88 -3.15 2.10 6.30
N GLU A 89 -2.08 1.30 6.26
CA GLU A 89 -0.71 1.80 6.28
C GLU A 89 -0.26 2.13 4.85
N ILE A 90 0.36 3.30 4.66
CA ILE A 90 0.88 3.70 3.35
C ILE A 90 2.37 4.07 3.39
N ILE A 91 3.05 3.75 2.30
CA ILE A 91 4.36 4.29 1.95
C ILE A 91 4.25 4.92 0.57
N GLY A 92 4.59 6.21 0.46
CA GLY A 92 4.51 7.00 -0.77
C GLY A 92 3.36 8.01 -0.77
N LEU A 93 3.35 8.85 -1.81
CA LEU A 93 2.40 9.94 -2.00
C LEU A 93 1.00 9.45 -2.38
N THR A 94 0.00 10.30 -2.21
CA THR A 94 -1.39 10.04 -2.61
C THR A 94 -1.89 11.08 -3.62
N ALA A 95 -2.92 10.69 -4.36
CA ALA A 95 -3.66 11.57 -5.26
C ALA A 95 -5.17 11.34 -5.12
N GLY A 96 -5.93 12.40 -4.87
CA GLY A 96 -7.37 12.32 -4.68
C GLY A 96 -7.79 11.86 -3.29
N ALA A 97 -6.87 11.90 -2.31
CA ALA A 97 -7.17 11.62 -0.90
C ALA A 97 -7.40 12.90 -0.07
N GLY A 98 -7.60 14.04 -0.74
CA GLY A 98 -7.89 15.32 -0.09
C GLY A 98 -6.63 15.91 0.56
N ASP A 99 -6.72 16.27 1.84
CA ASP A 99 -5.58 16.86 2.56
C ASP A 99 -4.39 15.89 2.68
N GLU A 100 -4.60 14.57 2.59
CA GLU A 100 -3.51 13.59 2.58
C GLU A 100 -2.54 13.77 1.41
N ASP A 101 -3.00 14.36 0.30
CA ASP A 101 -2.16 14.67 -0.87
C ASP A 101 -1.11 15.75 -0.55
N THR A 102 -1.26 16.47 0.57
CA THR A 102 -0.34 17.54 1.01
C THR A 102 0.81 17.04 1.89
N VAL A 103 0.87 15.74 2.20
CA VAL A 103 1.89 15.20 3.12
C VAL A 103 3.23 15.01 2.40
N PRO A 104 4.32 15.67 2.83
CA PRO A 104 5.63 15.49 2.21
C PRO A 104 6.16 14.08 2.40
N ASP A 105 6.93 13.59 1.42
CA ASP A 105 7.67 12.36 1.61
C ASP A 105 8.92 12.60 2.46
N VAL A 106 8.79 12.32 3.75
CA VAL A 106 9.86 12.45 4.74
C VAL A 106 10.58 11.11 4.97
N GLN A 107 11.84 11.19 5.37
CA GLN A 107 12.60 10.00 5.79
C GLN A 107 11.90 9.29 6.95
N LYS A 108 11.64 8.00 6.79
CA LYS A 108 10.95 7.20 7.82
C LYS A 108 11.85 6.83 9.00
N GLN A 109 13.16 7.09 8.92
CA GLN A 109 14.10 6.79 10.01
C GLN A 109 14.27 8.00 10.93
N ILE A 110 13.92 7.84 12.20
CA ILE A 110 14.18 8.80 13.27
C ILE A 110 15.45 8.39 14.00
N LYS A 111 16.56 9.07 13.70
CA LYS A 111 17.88 8.75 14.26
C LYS A 111 18.16 9.61 15.48
N LEU A 112 18.08 9.01 16.67
CA LEU A 112 18.44 9.66 17.93
C LEU A 112 19.98 9.77 18.08
N GLY A 113 20.69 8.83 17.45
CA GLY A 113 22.14 8.68 17.55
C GLY A 113 22.55 8.04 18.88
N SER A 114 23.79 8.28 19.29
CA SER A 114 24.24 7.95 20.65
C SER A 114 23.75 9.01 21.62
N PHE A 115 23.37 8.59 22.82
CA PHE A 115 22.90 9.45 23.90
C PHE A 115 23.37 8.94 25.26
N ARG A 116 23.36 9.81 26.27
CA ARG A 116 23.93 9.50 27.58
C ARG A 116 23.18 8.36 28.27
N ALA A 117 23.92 7.34 28.68
CA ALA A 117 23.40 6.24 29.50
C ALA A 117 22.97 6.69 30.91
N GLU A 118 22.12 5.89 31.56
CA GLU A 118 21.66 6.05 32.95
C GLU A 118 21.02 7.42 33.23
N THR A 119 20.52 8.09 32.18
CA THR A 119 19.88 9.40 32.26
C THR A 119 18.69 9.43 31.31
N GLU A 120 17.64 10.15 31.67
CA GLU A 120 16.56 10.43 30.73
C GLU A 120 17.05 11.40 29.66
N ASN A 121 16.75 11.10 28.39
CA ASN A 121 17.13 11.93 27.26
C ASN A 121 15.87 12.40 26.52
N THR A 122 15.88 13.63 26.01
CA THR A 122 14.79 14.17 25.18
C THR A 122 15.29 14.64 23.82
N PHE A 123 14.51 14.27 22.81
CA PHE A 123 14.74 14.60 21.40
C PHE A 123 13.48 15.19 20.83
N VAL A 124 13.63 16.05 19.83
CA VAL A 124 12.54 16.79 19.24
C VAL A 124 12.59 16.58 17.74
N PHE A 125 11.45 16.23 17.15
CA PHE A 125 11.30 16.21 15.70
C PHE A 125 10.00 16.87 15.27
N GLU A 126 9.99 17.42 14.06
CA GLU A 126 8.81 18.04 13.47
C GLU A 126 8.23 17.16 12.37
N ILE A 127 6.89 17.10 12.29
CA ILE A 127 6.19 16.47 11.17
C ILE A 127 5.01 17.31 10.74
N TYR A 128 4.64 17.19 9.47
CA TYR A 128 3.38 17.73 8.98
C TYR A 128 2.27 16.69 9.14
N SER A 129 1.14 17.11 9.69
CA SER A 129 -0.10 16.34 9.72
C SER A 129 -1.13 16.96 8.78
N PRO A 130 -1.78 16.18 7.90
CA PRO A 130 -2.80 16.70 6.98
C PRO A 130 -4.11 17.06 7.68
N GLY A 131 -4.32 16.55 8.89
CA GLY A 131 -5.51 16.75 9.72
C GLY A 131 -5.24 16.41 11.18
N ASP A 132 -6.29 16.13 11.93
CA ASP A 132 -6.14 15.57 13.28
C ASP A 132 -5.55 14.16 13.19
N ALA A 133 -4.59 13.87 14.07
CA ALA A 133 -3.91 12.57 14.08
C ALA A 133 -3.50 12.16 15.50
N THR A 134 -3.14 10.89 15.65
CA THR A 134 -2.52 10.37 16.88
C THR A 134 -1.11 9.86 16.63
N VAL A 135 -0.28 9.93 17.67
CA VAL A 135 1.07 9.36 17.71
C VAL A 135 1.06 8.19 18.67
N GLU A 136 1.49 7.02 18.21
CA GLU A 136 1.51 5.79 18.99
C GLU A 136 2.85 5.09 18.90
N THR A 137 3.31 4.51 20.00
CA THR A 137 4.45 3.59 20.05
C THR A 137 4.19 2.56 21.12
N ASP A 138 4.61 1.31 20.88
CA ASP A 138 4.59 0.22 21.85
C ASP A 138 5.96 0.00 22.49
N MET A 139 6.96 0.81 22.12
CA MET A 139 8.32 0.71 22.61
C MET A 139 8.36 0.97 24.11
N LYS A 140 8.79 -0.04 24.86
CA LYS A 140 9.09 0.10 26.28
C LYS A 140 10.20 1.14 26.46
N ASP A 141 10.10 1.92 27.53
CA ASP A 141 11.10 2.93 27.93
C ASP A 141 11.24 4.10 26.95
N ILE A 142 10.33 4.21 25.97
CA ILE A 142 10.15 5.36 25.10
C ILE A 142 8.77 5.95 25.36
N SER A 143 8.70 7.29 25.40
CA SER A 143 7.44 8.01 25.46
C SER A 143 7.47 9.19 24.49
N VAL A 144 6.30 9.57 24.00
CA VAL A 144 6.16 10.65 23.01
C VAL A 144 5.12 11.66 23.45
N PHE A 145 5.36 12.93 23.16
CA PHE A 145 4.46 14.02 23.50
C PHE A 145 4.56 15.17 22.48
N PRO A 146 3.45 15.75 22.01
CA PRO A 146 2.07 15.34 22.29
C PRO A 146 1.70 14.03 21.56
N VAL A 147 0.69 13.33 22.06
CA VAL A 147 0.12 12.14 21.41
C VAL A 147 -1.02 12.49 20.44
N SER A 148 -1.56 13.70 20.52
CA SER A 148 -2.58 14.22 19.61
C SER A 148 -1.97 15.34 18.78
N LEU A 149 -2.17 15.25 17.46
CA LEU A 149 -1.69 16.20 16.48
C LEU A 149 -2.87 16.93 15.85
N VAL A 150 -2.59 18.13 15.36
CA VAL A 150 -3.54 18.93 14.58
C VAL A 150 -3.00 19.16 13.18
N LYS A 151 -3.86 19.62 12.26
CA LYS A 151 -3.42 19.98 10.91
C LYS A 151 -2.25 20.97 10.94
N GLY A 152 -1.22 20.73 10.12
CA GLY A 152 -0.03 21.56 9.99
C GLY A 152 1.22 20.92 10.61
N ILE A 153 2.24 21.74 10.84
CA ILE A 153 3.50 21.29 11.45
C ILE A 153 3.30 21.10 12.95
N ASN A 154 3.65 19.92 13.43
CA ASN A 154 3.62 19.54 14.84
C ASN A 154 5.04 19.23 15.31
N ARG A 155 5.36 19.69 16.52
CA ARG A 155 6.62 19.40 17.21
C ARG A 155 6.39 18.28 18.22
N ILE A 156 7.05 17.15 18.02
CA ILE A 156 6.94 15.96 18.86
C ILE A 156 8.24 15.76 19.62
N THR A 157 8.14 15.62 20.94
CA THR A 157 9.24 15.22 21.82
C THR A 157 9.22 13.72 22.02
N ILE A 158 10.35 13.06 21.74
CA ILE A 158 10.64 11.68 22.11
C ILE A 158 11.47 11.71 23.38
N LYS A 159 11.04 11.00 24.41
CA LYS A 159 11.75 10.84 25.67
C LYS A 159 12.14 9.38 25.86
N THR A 160 13.42 9.14 26.16
CA THR A 160 13.90 7.84 26.62
C THR A 160 13.93 7.82 28.15
N ALA A 161 13.68 6.67 28.76
CA ALA A 161 14.02 6.44 30.15
C ALA A 161 15.55 6.50 30.38
N ALA A 162 15.95 6.40 31.65
CA ALA A 162 17.34 6.13 32.00
C ALA A 162 17.70 4.70 31.57
N LEU A 163 18.41 4.57 30.45
CA LEU A 163 18.76 3.29 29.85
C LEU A 163 20.22 2.91 30.15
N PRO A 164 20.52 1.63 30.43
CA PRO A 164 21.90 1.20 30.65
C PRO A 164 22.81 1.41 29.44
N SER A 165 24.09 1.64 29.72
CA SER A 165 25.12 1.76 28.66
C SER A 165 25.15 0.49 27.79
N GLY A 166 25.21 0.68 26.47
CA GLY A 166 25.13 -0.39 25.49
C GLY A 166 23.71 -0.80 25.09
N THR A 167 22.66 -0.19 25.66
CA THR A 167 21.28 -0.44 25.25
C THR A 167 21.00 0.16 23.88
N PHE A 168 20.65 -0.68 22.91
CA PHE A 168 20.17 -0.26 21.60
C PHE A 168 18.64 -0.21 21.59
N ILE A 169 18.07 0.90 21.13
CA ILE A 169 16.63 1.04 20.91
C ILE A 169 16.35 0.99 19.42
N TYR A 170 15.39 0.16 19.04
CA TYR A 170 14.86 0.05 17.68
C TYR A 170 13.39 -0.35 17.76
N GLY A 171 12.52 0.40 17.09
CA GLY A 171 11.10 0.10 17.07
C GLY A 171 10.29 1.15 16.33
N ASP A 172 8.98 1.02 16.43
CA ASP A 172 8.03 1.75 15.61
C ASP A 172 7.42 2.94 16.34
N LEU A 173 7.23 4.00 15.57
CA LEU A 173 6.37 5.13 15.89
C LEU A 173 5.33 5.25 14.77
N LEU A 174 4.06 5.18 15.12
CA LEU A 174 2.94 5.26 14.19
C LEU A 174 2.28 6.63 14.29
N ILE A 175 2.12 7.29 13.15
CA ILE A 175 1.27 8.47 13.01
C ILE A 175 -0.01 8.02 12.32
N LYS A 176 -1.15 8.17 12.99
CA LYS A 176 -2.45 7.70 12.50
C LYS A 176 -3.38 8.89 12.24
N SER A 177 -3.61 9.18 10.96
CA SER A 177 -4.63 10.11 10.45
C SER A 177 -5.65 9.31 9.63
N PHE A 178 -6.01 9.78 8.42
CA PHE A 178 -6.74 8.98 7.45
C PHE A 178 -5.92 7.76 7.00
N PHE A 179 -4.60 7.89 6.94
CA PHE A 179 -3.66 6.79 6.78
C PHE A 179 -2.72 6.64 7.98
N THR A 180 -2.23 5.42 8.19
CA THR A 180 -1.14 5.14 9.12
C THR A 180 0.20 5.30 8.41
N ARG A 181 1.11 6.08 9.00
CA ARG A 181 2.51 6.19 8.55
C ARG A 181 3.43 5.71 9.65
N ARG A 182 4.30 4.75 9.31
CA ARG A 182 5.27 4.16 10.24
C ARG A 182 6.62 4.85 10.11
N PHE A 183 7.20 5.18 11.26
CA PHE A 183 8.56 5.66 11.40
C PHE A 183 9.35 4.70 12.28
N TYR A 184 10.64 4.54 12.00
CA TYR A 184 11.55 3.69 12.73
C TYR A 184 12.46 4.52 13.61
N ILE A 185 12.30 4.42 14.93
CA ILE A 185 13.18 5.06 15.90
C ILE A 185 14.41 4.19 16.09
N GLN A 186 15.60 4.80 16.08
CA GLN A 186 16.84 4.11 16.42
C GLN A 186 17.80 4.98 17.23
N GLY A 187 18.50 4.37 18.17
CA GLY A 187 19.49 5.04 19.01
C GLY A 187 20.25 4.09 19.94
N MET A 188 21.32 4.59 20.55
CA MET A 188 22.17 3.81 21.46
C MET A 188 22.47 4.60 22.73
N ALA A 189 22.19 4.02 23.90
CA ALA A 189 22.66 4.53 25.17
C ALA A 189 24.17 4.24 25.30
N SER A 190 24.97 5.24 25.62
CA SER A 190 26.44 5.11 25.65
C SER A 190 27.06 5.96 26.76
N ASP A 191 28.09 5.41 27.38
CA ASP A 191 28.96 6.16 28.28
C ASP A 191 29.75 7.23 27.52
N GLY A 192 30.04 8.34 28.18
CA GLY A 192 30.84 9.43 27.60
C GLY A 192 30.15 10.23 26.50
N THR A 193 28.87 9.97 26.21
CA THR A 193 28.06 10.81 25.31
C THR A 193 27.35 11.91 26.09
N GLU A 194 27.09 13.04 25.43
CA GLU A 194 26.33 14.14 26.01
C GLU A 194 24.88 13.76 26.28
N ASN A 195 24.32 14.34 27.34
CA ASN A 195 22.90 14.18 27.63
C ASN A 195 22.10 14.95 26.57
N ALA A 196 21.18 14.28 25.89
CA ALA A 196 20.30 14.97 24.96
C ALA A 196 19.16 15.63 25.75
N VAL A 197 19.09 16.95 25.66
CA VAL A 197 18.02 17.76 26.25
C VAL A 197 17.41 18.58 25.13
N ASP A 198 16.18 18.22 24.76
CA ASP A 198 15.39 18.78 23.68
C ASP A 198 16.16 18.88 22.36
N LYS A 199 17.00 17.87 22.11
CA LYS A 199 17.87 17.81 20.93
C LYS A 199 17.00 17.71 19.68
N LEU A 200 17.03 18.73 18.83
CA LEU A 200 16.37 18.71 17.53
C LEU A 200 17.07 17.69 16.62
N ILE A 201 16.34 16.65 16.21
CA ILE A 201 16.85 15.56 15.35
C ILE A 201 16.33 15.64 13.92
N PHE A 202 15.19 16.28 13.71
CA PHE A 202 14.63 16.52 12.39
C PHE A 202 13.72 17.74 12.44
N GLN A 203 13.88 18.61 11.44
CA GLN A 203 13.05 19.78 11.23
C GLN A 203 12.45 19.69 9.84
N ILE A 204 11.16 19.97 9.73
CA ILE A 204 10.52 20.02 8.43
C ILE A 204 10.79 21.37 7.77
N ASP A 205 11.06 21.39 6.47
CA ASP A 205 11.18 22.64 5.73
C ASP A 205 9.78 23.19 5.44
N GLN A 206 9.51 24.42 5.88
CA GLN A 206 8.25 25.10 5.60
C GLN A 206 8.03 25.27 4.08
N ASN A 207 9.09 25.43 3.30
CA ASN A 207 9.00 25.52 1.84
C ASN A 207 8.48 24.21 1.24
N ASP A 208 8.91 23.05 1.74
CA ASP A 208 8.44 21.75 1.27
C ASP A 208 6.94 21.59 1.52
N VAL A 209 6.47 22.04 2.70
CA VAL A 209 5.03 22.05 3.03
C VAL A 209 4.27 23.02 2.13
N ASP A 210 4.84 24.21 1.90
CA ASP A 210 4.19 25.24 1.09
C ASP A 210 4.05 24.84 -0.39
N LEU A 211 5.03 24.11 -0.93
CA LEU A 211 5.01 23.54 -2.27
C LEU A 211 3.95 22.45 -2.47
N LEU A 212 3.37 21.94 -1.37
CA LEU A 212 2.34 20.90 -1.42
C LEU A 212 0.93 21.45 -1.15
N LYS A 213 0.77 22.76 -0.93
CA LYS A 213 -0.54 23.36 -0.67
C LYS A 213 -1.52 23.20 -1.84
N ASP A 214 -1.02 23.13 -3.06
CA ASP A 214 -1.79 22.91 -4.29
C ASP A 214 -1.75 21.44 -4.77
N ALA A 215 -1.11 20.55 -3.99
CA ALA A 215 -1.00 19.13 -4.33
C ALA A 215 -2.35 18.46 -4.59
N PRO A 216 -3.45 18.72 -3.84
CA PRO A 216 -4.74 18.12 -4.14
C PRO A 216 -5.23 18.44 -5.56
N GLN A 217 -5.10 19.71 -6.00
CA GLN A 217 -5.51 20.12 -7.35
C GLN A 217 -4.53 19.60 -8.41
N LYS A 218 -3.23 19.71 -8.16
CA LYS A 218 -2.18 19.25 -9.09
C LYS A 218 -2.27 17.74 -9.31
N ASN A 219 -2.38 16.96 -8.22
CA ASN A 219 -2.45 15.51 -8.27
C ASN A 219 -3.76 15.05 -8.92
N ALA A 220 -4.88 15.74 -8.68
CA ALA A 220 -6.14 15.46 -9.37
C ALA A 220 -6.02 15.59 -10.90
N GLU A 221 -5.30 16.60 -11.41
CA GLU A 221 -5.04 16.72 -12.84
C GLU A 221 -4.11 15.62 -13.37
N LEU A 222 -3.09 15.21 -12.59
CA LEU A 222 -2.20 14.08 -12.95
C LEU A 222 -2.96 12.77 -13.10
N ILE A 223 -3.94 12.51 -12.23
CA ILE A 223 -4.67 11.23 -12.25
C ILE A 223 -5.87 11.22 -13.18
N LYS A 224 -6.29 12.34 -13.76
CA LYS A 224 -7.53 12.46 -14.58
C LYS A 224 -7.72 11.40 -15.66
N ASN A 225 -6.63 10.87 -16.21
CA ASN A 225 -6.63 9.84 -17.26
C ASN A 225 -6.14 8.47 -16.77
N VAL A 226 -5.80 8.32 -15.49
CA VAL A 226 -5.36 7.06 -14.88
C VAL A 226 -6.56 6.14 -14.74
N LYS A 227 -6.69 5.20 -15.67
CA LYS A 227 -7.78 4.22 -15.65
C LYS A 227 -7.23 2.82 -15.84
N ARG A 228 -8.03 1.84 -15.45
CA ARG A 228 -7.74 0.44 -15.76
C ARG A 228 -7.57 0.28 -17.28
N PRO A 229 -6.45 -0.29 -17.74
CA PRO A 229 -6.27 -0.60 -19.15
C PRO A 229 -7.36 -1.56 -19.62
N SER A 230 -7.88 -1.34 -20.83
CA SER A 230 -8.80 -2.31 -21.44
C SER A 230 -8.08 -3.66 -21.60
N PRO A 231 -8.78 -4.79 -21.40
CA PRO A 231 -8.21 -6.10 -21.71
C PRO A 231 -7.72 -6.09 -23.17
N PRO A 232 -6.59 -6.74 -23.49
CA PRO A 232 -6.17 -6.89 -24.87
C PRO A 232 -7.31 -7.55 -25.68
N PRO A 233 -7.51 -7.17 -26.96
CA PRO A 233 -8.51 -7.80 -27.81
C PRO A 233 -8.29 -9.31 -27.78
N GLN A 234 -9.33 -10.08 -27.45
CA GLN A 234 -9.25 -11.54 -27.53
C GLN A 234 -8.90 -11.90 -28.98
N ALA A 235 -7.85 -12.71 -29.16
CA ALA A 235 -7.49 -13.24 -30.47
C ALA A 235 -8.74 -13.87 -31.11
N PRO A 236 -8.98 -13.69 -32.43
CA PRO A 236 -10.12 -14.28 -33.09
C PRO A 236 -10.19 -15.76 -32.74
N GLN A 237 -11.28 -16.20 -32.10
CA GLN A 237 -11.51 -17.61 -31.88
C GLN A 237 -11.44 -18.30 -33.24
N GLU A 238 -10.45 -19.18 -33.40
CA GLU A 238 -10.30 -20.01 -34.57
C GLU A 238 -11.63 -20.76 -34.75
N LYS A 239 -12.38 -20.41 -35.81
CA LYS A 239 -13.68 -21.03 -36.10
C LYS A 239 -13.47 -22.54 -36.07
N ALA A 240 -14.14 -23.22 -35.14
CA ALA A 240 -14.14 -24.67 -35.08
C ALA A 240 -14.44 -25.22 -36.49
N PRO A 241 -13.68 -26.20 -37.00
CA PRO A 241 -13.91 -26.75 -38.32
C PRO A 241 -15.34 -27.30 -38.39
N SER A 242 -16.11 -26.73 -39.32
CA SER A 242 -17.45 -27.19 -39.67
C SER A 242 -17.41 -28.68 -39.99
N ALA A 243 -18.21 -29.46 -39.26
CA ALA A 243 -18.36 -30.90 -39.44
C ALA A 243 -18.67 -31.25 -40.90
N GLY A 244 -17.67 -31.78 -41.61
CA GLY A 244 -17.80 -32.28 -42.97
C GLY A 244 -18.44 -33.66 -42.99
N VAL A 245 -19.69 -33.70 -43.44
CA VAL A 245 -20.35 -34.74 -44.28
C VAL A 245 -19.94 -36.20 -44.02
N GLN A 246 -20.79 -36.93 -43.30
CA GLN A 246 -20.85 -38.39 -43.39
C GLN A 246 -21.24 -38.81 -44.82
N ARG A 247 -20.38 -39.57 -45.50
CA ARG A 247 -20.77 -40.29 -46.73
C ARG A 247 -21.40 -41.63 -46.33
N GLU A 248 -22.68 -41.75 -46.60
CA GLU A 248 -23.38 -43.04 -46.69
C GLU A 248 -22.75 -43.90 -47.79
N VAL A 249 -22.41 -45.15 -47.47
CA VAL A 249 -22.11 -46.18 -48.47
C VAL A 249 -23.23 -47.22 -48.43
N SER A 250 -24.08 -47.18 -49.46
CA SER A 250 -25.12 -48.19 -49.70
C SER A 250 -24.59 -49.37 -50.50
N ARG A 251 -24.76 -50.56 -49.89
CA ARG A 251 -25.04 -51.92 -50.42
C ARG A 251 -25.00 -52.16 -51.95
N ASN A 252 -24.34 -53.25 -52.39
CA ASN A 252 -24.94 -54.57 -52.73
C ASN A 252 -24.10 -55.40 -53.73
N ASN A 253 -23.80 -56.66 -53.39
CA ASN A 253 -24.18 -57.90 -54.11
C ASN A 253 -23.18 -59.07 -53.95
N THR A 254 -23.72 -60.17 -53.41
CA THR A 254 -23.21 -61.57 -53.42
C THR A 254 -23.52 -62.22 -54.79
N PRO A 255 -22.99 -63.41 -55.19
CA PRO A 255 -23.30 -64.71 -54.54
C PRO A 255 -22.22 -65.84 -54.55
N GLN A 256 -22.15 -66.55 -53.41
CA GLN A 256 -22.09 -68.03 -53.21
C GLN A 256 -20.99 -68.92 -53.90
N PRO A 257 -20.89 -70.24 -53.58
CA PRO A 257 -20.50 -70.86 -52.30
C PRO A 257 -19.47 -72.01 -52.51
N LYS A 258 -18.91 -72.62 -51.44
CA LYS A 258 -18.75 -74.09 -51.27
C LYS A 258 -17.86 -74.49 -50.06
N THR A 259 -18.50 -75.23 -49.16
CA THR A 259 -18.09 -76.51 -48.51
C THR A 259 -16.63 -76.74 -48.10
N GLY A 260 -16.43 -77.11 -46.83
CA GLY A 260 -15.26 -77.87 -46.38
C GLY A 260 -15.22 -78.08 -44.85
N ILE A 261 -15.46 -79.33 -44.44
CA ILE A 261 -15.46 -79.86 -43.07
C ILE A 261 -14.04 -80.29 -42.68
N HIS A 262 -13.65 -80.14 -41.40
CA HIS A 262 -12.98 -81.13 -40.51
C HIS A 262 -12.31 -80.36 -39.35
N SER A 263 -12.81 -80.55 -38.12
CA SER A 263 -12.31 -81.48 -37.08
C SER A 263 -11.26 -80.83 -36.20
#